data_AF-A0A845GCL3-F1
#
_entry.id   AF-A0A845GCL3-F1
#
_cell.length_a   1.000
_cell.length_b   1.000
_cell.length_c   1.000
_cell.angle_alpha   90.00
_cell.angle_beta   90.00
_cell.angle_gamma   90.00
#
_symmetry.space_group_name_H-M   'P 1'
#
loop_
_entity.id
_entity.type
_entity.pdbx_description
1 polymer ?
#
loop_
_entity_poly.entity_id
_entity_poly.type
_entity_poly.pdbx_seq_one_letter_code
_entity_poly.pdbx_strand_id
1 'polypeptide(L)'
;MDMYAVDDEVAHWEAALQPLRGPARLPVLVPLAWHLRQRDTARAVALAAEGRQLLPATALPPDDMCLISARLQLVQAEAVWLAGELDDAAALAELSFEQLSRLGDHEGRADAHWLRAWIAIDRGDHRGGEHELELMAAAARACGDGQRADIA
;
A
#
# COMPACT_ATOMS: atom_id res chain seq x y z
N MET A 1 2.07 7.27 -2.92
CA MET A 1 1.00 7.68 -2.00
C MET A 1 1.69 8.31 -0.81
N ASP A 2 1.23 9.45 -0.32
CA ASP A 2 1.81 10.03 0.89
C ASP A 2 1.69 9.04 2.07
N MET A 3 2.64 9.08 3.01
CA MET A 3 2.64 8.13 4.13
C MET A 3 1.50 8.42 5.11
N TYR A 4 1.20 9.69 5.32
CA TYR A 4 0.12 10.18 6.18
C TYR A 4 -0.77 11.16 5.40
N ALA A 5 -2.06 11.18 5.72
CA ALA A 5 -2.98 12.23 5.30
C ALA A 5 -3.75 12.74 6.51
N VAL A 6 -4.03 14.04 6.55
CA VAL A 6 -4.87 14.63 7.60
C VAL A 6 -6.35 14.33 7.35
N ASP A 7 -7.19 14.43 8.37
CA ASP A 7 -8.62 14.07 8.27
C ASP A 7 -9.35 14.88 7.18
N ASP A 8 -8.97 16.14 6.97
CA ASP A 8 -9.54 16.99 5.91
C ASP A 8 -9.19 16.49 4.49
N GLU A 9 -8.01 15.90 4.29
CA GLU A 9 -7.60 15.31 3.01
C GLU A 9 -8.35 14.01 2.72
N VAL A 10 -8.56 13.19 3.76
CA VAL A 10 -9.38 11.97 3.67
C VAL A 10 -10.83 12.34 3.31
N ALA A 11 -11.42 13.31 4.01
CA ALA A 11 -12.76 13.80 3.72
C ALA A 11 -12.88 14.38 2.29
N HIS A 12 -11.83 15.06 1.82
CA HIS A 12 -11.77 15.54 0.44
C HIS A 12 -11.79 14.40 -0.58
N TRP A 13 -11.00 13.35 -0.38
CA TRP A 13 -11.01 12.19 -1.28
C TRP A 13 -12.33 11.42 -1.24
N GLU A 14 -12.94 11.27 -0.06
CA GLU A 14 -14.27 10.66 0.05
C GLU A 14 -15.33 11.43 -0.74
N ALA A 15 -15.33 12.76 -0.64
CA ALA A 15 -16.22 13.61 -1.42
C ALA A 15 -15.92 13.53 -2.93
N ALA A 16 -14.64 13.57 -3.32
CA ALA A 16 -14.19 13.47 -4.71
C ALA A 16 -14.54 12.12 -5.35
N LEU A 17 -14.66 11.06 -4.56
CA LEU A 17 -15.02 9.72 -5.03
C LEU A 17 -16.51 9.61 -5.40
N GLN A 18 -17.40 10.41 -4.80
CA GLN A 18 -18.85 10.32 -4.99
C GLN A 18 -19.35 10.52 -6.43
N PRO A 19 -18.86 11.49 -7.22
CA PRO A 19 -19.30 11.65 -8.61
C PRO A 19 -18.67 10.64 -9.59
N LEU A 20 -17.55 10.00 -9.22
CA LEU A 20 -16.78 9.14 -10.11
C LEU A 20 -17.43 7.77 -10.30
N ARG A 21 -17.35 7.23 -11.52
CA ARG A 21 -17.94 5.94 -11.92
C ARG A 21 -16.93 5.09 -12.68
N GLY A 22 -17.02 3.77 -12.50
CA GLY A 22 -16.17 2.81 -13.20
C GLY A 22 -14.66 3.09 -13.01
N PRO A 23 -13.83 2.84 -14.03
CA PRO A 23 -12.37 3.04 -13.97
C PRO A 23 -11.91 4.44 -13.55
N ALA A 24 -12.73 5.48 -13.80
CA ALA A 24 -12.40 6.85 -13.40
C ALA A 24 -12.27 7.03 -11.87
N ARG A 25 -12.72 6.04 -11.08
CA ARG A 25 -12.60 6.03 -9.62
C ARG A 25 -11.19 5.67 -9.14
N LEU A 26 -10.42 4.93 -9.95
CA LEU A 26 -9.13 4.37 -9.54
C LEU A 26 -8.13 5.40 -8.99
N PRO A 27 -7.95 6.59 -9.61
CA PRO A 27 -7.01 7.59 -9.10
C PRO A 27 -7.32 8.08 -7.68
N VAL A 28 -8.58 7.99 -7.24
CA VAL A 28 -9.00 8.39 -5.89
C VAL A 28 -9.08 7.18 -4.95
N LEU A 29 -9.54 6.02 -5.46
CA LEU A 29 -9.66 4.78 -4.68
C LEU A 29 -8.32 4.32 -4.08
N VAL A 30 -7.26 4.33 -4.89
CA VAL A 30 -5.95 3.81 -4.49
C VAL A 30 -5.36 4.58 -3.30
N PRO A 31 -5.17 5.91 -3.36
CA PRO A 31 -4.68 6.66 -2.20
C PRO A 31 -5.66 6.60 -1.03
N LEU A 32 -6.98 6.70 -1.25
CA LEU A 32 -7.95 6.66 -0.14
C LEU A 32 -7.89 5.32 0.61
N ALA A 33 -7.79 4.19 -0.10
CA ALA A 33 -7.64 2.88 0.53
C ALA A 33 -6.38 2.81 1.40
N TRP A 34 -5.27 3.39 0.92
CA TRP A 34 -4.03 3.48 1.70
C TRP A 34 -4.21 4.33 2.96
N HIS A 35 -4.81 5.52 2.87
CA HIS A 35 -4.95 6.39 4.05
C HIS A 35 -5.95 5.85 5.09
N LEU A 36 -6.89 5.00 4.68
CA LEU A 36 -7.84 4.36 5.59
C LEU A 36 -7.33 3.05 6.21
N ARG A 37 -6.21 2.48 5.74
CA ARG A 37 -5.80 1.09 6.06
C ARG A 37 -5.71 0.74 7.56
N GLN A 38 -5.34 1.70 8.41
CA GLN A 38 -5.33 1.53 9.89
C GLN A 38 -6.40 2.35 10.62
N ARG A 39 -7.15 3.21 9.90
CA ARG A 39 -8.19 4.09 10.48
C ARG A 39 -9.58 3.46 10.36
N ASP A 40 -9.89 2.96 9.16
CA ASP A 40 -11.09 2.20 8.82
C ASP A 40 -10.68 1.07 7.87
N THR A 41 -10.08 0.02 8.44
CA THR A 41 -9.53 -1.12 7.70
C THR A 41 -10.60 -1.82 6.85
N ALA A 42 -11.83 -1.92 7.36
CA ALA A 42 -12.93 -2.54 6.62
C ALA A 42 -13.24 -1.75 5.34
N ARG A 43 -13.29 -0.42 5.44
CA ARG A 43 -13.48 0.44 4.27
C ARG A 43 -12.30 0.37 3.32
N ALA A 44 -11.06 0.39 3.82
CA ALA A 44 -9.86 0.28 3.01
C ALA A 44 -9.85 -1.02 2.17
N VAL A 45 -10.18 -2.15 2.77
CA VAL A 45 -10.29 -3.44 2.08
C VAL A 45 -11.38 -3.42 1.00
N ALA A 46 -12.54 -2.84 1.29
CA ALA A 46 -13.62 -2.72 0.32
C ALA A 46 -13.20 -1.87 -0.90
N LEU A 47 -12.51 -0.75 -0.68
CA LEU A 47 -12.00 0.11 -1.74
C LEU A 47 -10.91 -0.59 -2.56
N ALA A 48 -10.02 -1.33 -1.91
CA ALA A 48 -8.97 -2.10 -2.59
C ALA A 48 -9.54 -3.22 -3.45
N ALA A 49 -10.55 -3.95 -2.95
CA ALA A 49 -11.27 -4.96 -3.71
C ALA A 49 -11.98 -4.35 -4.93
N GLU A 50 -12.66 -3.21 -4.75
CA GLU A 50 -13.31 -2.46 -5.83
C GLU A 50 -12.27 -2.04 -6.89
N GLY A 51 -11.15 -1.45 -6.47
CA GLY A 51 -10.09 -1.03 -7.39
C GLY A 51 -9.56 -2.18 -8.24
N ARG A 52 -9.30 -3.35 -7.62
CA ARG A 52 -8.86 -4.54 -8.37
C ARG A 52 -9.89 -5.03 -9.38
N GLN A 53 -11.18 -4.93 -9.08
CA GLN A 53 -12.26 -5.29 -10.01
C GLN A 53 -12.38 -4.30 -11.18
N LEU A 54 -12.04 -3.03 -10.98
CA LEU A 54 -12.10 -1.99 -12.01
C LEU A 54 -10.90 -2.01 -12.96
N LEU A 55 -9.74 -2.53 -12.53
CA LEU A 55 -8.50 -2.54 -13.32
C LEU A 55 -8.67 -3.13 -14.74
N PRO A 56 -9.33 -4.29 -14.95
CA PRO A 56 -9.50 -4.87 -16.29
C PRO A 56 -10.29 -3.99 -17.27
N ALA A 57 -11.08 -3.03 -16.77
CA ALA A 57 -11.86 -2.12 -17.60
C ALA A 57 -11.10 -0.82 -17.95
N THR A 58 -9.85 -0.68 -17.51
CA THR A 58 -8.99 0.46 -17.85
C THR A 58 -8.35 0.29 -19.24
N ALA A 59 -7.88 1.40 -19.81
CA ALA A 59 -7.02 1.40 -20.98
C ALA A 59 -5.52 1.55 -20.60
N LEU A 60 -5.17 1.20 -19.36
CA LEU A 60 -3.81 1.35 -18.86
C LEU A 60 -2.89 0.28 -19.46
N PRO A 61 -1.59 0.59 -19.64
CA PRO A 61 -0.57 -0.42 -19.90
C PRO A 61 -0.59 -1.54 -18.85
N PRO A 62 -0.25 -2.80 -19.23
CA PRO A 62 -0.23 -3.92 -18.30
C PRO A 62 0.66 -3.70 -17.07
N ASP A 63 1.79 -3.00 -17.23
CA ASP A 63 2.69 -2.69 -16.12
C ASP A 63 2.06 -1.71 -15.13
N ASP A 64 1.35 -0.67 -15.61
CA ASP A 64 0.63 0.28 -14.74
C ASP A 64 -0.52 -0.42 -14.01
N MET A 65 -1.22 -1.33 -14.68
CA MET A 65 -2.25 -2.16 -14.03
C MET A 65 -1.65 -3.05 -12.93
N CYS A 66 -0.47 -3.62 -13.19
CA CYS A 66 0.26 -4.44 -12.22
C CYS A 66 0.71 -3.62 -11.02
N LEU A 67 1.25 -2.40 -11.22
CA LEU A 67 1.61 -1.48 -10.14
C LEU A 67 0.41 -1.12 -9.25
N ILE A 68 -0.72 -0.75 -9.86
CA ILE A 68 -1.93 -0.43 -9.10
C ILE A 68 -2.42 -1.66 -8.33
N SER A 69 -2.42 -2.84 -8.97
CA SER A 69 -2.81 -4.09 -8.30
C SER A 69 -1.92 -4.39 -7.10
N ALA A 70 -0.60 -4.22 -7.22
CA ALA A 70 0.36 -4.45 -6.14
C ALA A 70 0.13 -3.49 -4.96
N ARG A 71 -0.11 -2.20 -5.24
CA ARG A 71 -0.45 -1.21 -4.21
C ARG A 71 -1.75 -1.54 -3.47
N LEU A 72 -2.78 -1.97 -4.19
CA LEU A 72 -4.05 -2.43 -3.59
C LEU A 72 -3.89 -3.75 -2.83
N GLN A 73 -2.94 -4.60 -3.22
CA GLN A 73 -2.61 -5.83 -2.49
C GLN A 73 -1.87 -5.54 -1.18
N LEU A 74 -1.02 -4.51 -1.11
CA LEU A 74 -0.43 -4.07 0.15
C LEU A 74 -1.49 -3.66 1.19
N VAL A 75 -2.54 -2.95 0.78
CA VAL A 75 -3.66 -2.62 1.68
C VAL A 75 -4.33 -3.90 2.23
N GLN A 76 -4.47 -4.93 1.39
CA GLN A 76 -5.00 -6.22 1.83
C GLN A 76 -4.05 -6.94 2.79
N ALA A 77 -2.75 -6.93 2.50
CA ALA A 77 -1.73 -7.53 3.35
C ALA A 77 -1.72 -6.90 4.74
N GLU A 78 -1.85 -5.56 4.80
CA GLU A 78 -1.91 -4.83 6.07
C GLU A 78 -3.18 -5.15 6.86
N ALA A 79 -4.33 -5.29 6.21
CA ALA A 79 -5.56 -5.71 6.88
C ALA A 79 -5.45 -7.13 7.47
N VAL A 80 -4.79 -8.05 6.76
CA VAL A 80 -4.53 -9.42 7.22
C VAL A 80 -3.56 -9.43 8.40
N TRP A 81 -2.53 -8.57 8.36
CA TRP A 81 -1.62 -8.35 9.49
C TRP A 81 -2.36 -7.82 10.72
N LEU A 82 -3.20 -6.79 10.57
CA LEU A 82 -4.01 -6.24 11.67
C LEU A 82 -5.01 -7.25 12.26
N ALA A 83 -5.39 -8.28 11.50
CA ALA A 83 -6.21 -9.38 11.98
C ALA A 83 -5.40 -10.46 12.75
N GLY A 84 -4.07 -10.36 12.78
CA GLY A 84 -3.16 -11.30 13.45
C GLY A 84 -2.74 -12.49 12.58
N GLU A 85 -3.13 -12.54 11.30
CA GLU A 85 -2.81 -13.64 10.39
C GLU A 85 -1.44 -13.41 9.73
N LEU A 86 -0.38 -13.51 10.53
CA LEU A 86 0.97 -13.04 10.15
C LEU A 86 1.56 -13.78 8.93
N ASP A 87 1.25 -15.07 8.76
CA ASP A 87 1.71 -15.90 7.63
C ASP A 87 1.10 -15.47 6.30
N ASP A 88 -0.21 -15.26 6.29
CA ASP A 88 -0.93 -14.78 5.10
C ASP A 88 -0.54 -13.33 4.77
N ALA A 89 -0.36 -12.49 5.80
CA ALA A 89 0.10 -11.12 5.61
C ALA A 89 1.50 -11.08 4.97
N ALA A 90 2.42 -11.91 5.44
CA ALA A 90 3.78 -12.00 4.91
C ALA A 90 3.77 -12.45 3.44
N ALA A 91 2.98 -13.46 3.09
CA ALA A 91 2.86 -13.95 1.71
C ALA A 91 2.32 -12.86 0.77
N LEU A 92 1.29 -12.12 1.20
CA LEU A 92 0.72 -11.03 0.40
C LEU A 92 1.68 -9.83 0.27
N ALA A 93 2.41 -9.50 1.34
CA ALA A 93 3.41 -8.44 1.33
C ALA A 93 4.58 -8.78 0.40
N GLU A 94 5.07 -10.02 0.42
CA GLU A 94 6.15 -10.48 -0.46
C GLU A 94 5.73 -10.43 -1.94
N LEU A 95 4.54 -10.95 -2.28
CA LEU A 95 4.02 -10.88 -3.65
C LEU A 95 3.91 -9.44 -4.16
N SER A 96 3.48 -8.51 -3.30
CA SER A 96 3.39 -7.10 -3.66
C SER A 96 4.80 -6.50 -3.84
N PHE A 97 5.72 -6.81 -2.94
CA PHE A 97 7.11 -6.38 -2.99
C PHE A 97 7.81 -6.83 -4.29
N GLU A 98 7.65 -8.09 -4.68
CA GLU A 98 8.25 -8.63 -5.91
C GLU A 98 7.75 -7.87 -7.16
N GLN A 99 6.45 -7.58 -7.23
CA GLN A 99 5.85 -6.85 -8.34
C GLN A 99 6.36 -5.40 -8.40
N LEU A 100 6.37 -4.70 -7.28
CA LEU A 100 6.83 -3.31 -7.17
C LEU A 100 8.33 -3.22 -7.46
N SER A 101 9.11 -4.20 -7.02
CA SER A 101 10.54 -4.32 -7.31
C SER A 101 10.83 -4.55 -8.78
N ARG A 102 10.12 -5.49 -9.41
CA ARG A 102 10.25 -5.78 -10.85
C ARG A 102 9.94 -4.56 -11.72
N LEU A 103 8.99 -3.74 -11.29
CA LEU A 103 8.51 -2.58 -12.05
C LEU A 103 9.19 -1.26 -11.66
N GLY A 104 10.13 -1.29 -10.71
CA GLY A 104 10.91 -0.11 -10.31
C GLY A 104 10.14 0.93 -9.48
N ASP A 105 9.02 0.56 -8.84
CA ASP A 105 8.25 1.46 -7.99
C ASP A 105 8.90 1.59 -6.60
N HIS A 106 9.89 2.48 -6.50
CA HIS A 106 10.64 2.71 -5.26
C HIS A 106 9.77 3.12 -4.08
N GLU A 107 8.72 3.90 -4.32
CA GLU A 107 7.79 4.33 -3.28
C GLU A 107 6.98 3.14 -2.76
N GLY A 108 6.38 2.36 -3.67
CA GLY A 108 5.65 1.14 -3.27
C GLY A 108 6.56 0.10 -2.61
N ARG A 109 7.83 0.01 -3.01
CA ARG A 109 8.82 -0.85 -2.33
C ARG A 109 9.07 -0.40 -0.90
N ALA A 110 9.15 0.91 -0.65
CA ALA A 110 9.28 1.43 0.70
C ALA A 110 8.05 1.04 1.56
N ASP A 111 6.84 1.20 1.02
CA ASP A 111 5.60 0.77 1.68
C ASP A 111 5.59 -0.74 2.00
N ALA A 112 6.08 -1.57 1.08
CA ALA A 112 6.18 -3.02 1.30
C ALA A 112 7.20 -3.39 2.38
N HIS A 113 8.38 -2.75 2.38
CA HIS A 113 9.39 -2.93 3.42
C HIS A 113 8.88 -2.50 4.80
N TRP A 114 8.16 -1.38 4.87
CA TRP A 114 7.52 -0.92 6.10
C TRP A 114 6.58 -1.99 6.67
N LEU A 115 5.70 -2.57 5.85
CA LEU A 115 4.79 -3.62 6.30
C LEU A 115 5.54 -4.90 6.73
N ARG A 116 6.55 -5.32 5.96
CA ARG A 116 7.40 -6.48 6.28
C ARG A 116 8.11 -6.32 7.62
N ALA A 117 8.57 -5.11 7.93
CA ALA A 117 9.19 -4.80 9.22
C ALA A 117 8.25 -5.09 10.38
N TRP A 118 7.02 -4.58 10.33
CA TRP A 118 6.04 -4.79 11.40
C TRP A 118 5.59 -6.24 11.53
N ILE A 119 5.41 -6.94 10.40
CA ILE A 119 5.14 -8.39 10.43
C ILE A 119 6.30 -9.15 11.10
N ALA A 120 7.56 -8.80 10.80
CA ALA A 120 8.72 -9.43 11.43
C ALA A 120 8.77 -9.14 12.94
N ILE A 121 8.53 -7.89 13.34
CA ILE A 121 8.49 -7.49 14.76
C ILE A 121 7.41 -8.25 15.52
N ASP A 122 6.20 -8.38 14.98
CA ASP A 122 5.09 -9.09 15.63
C ASP A 122 5.32 -10.61 15.70
N ARG A 123 6.15 -11.15 14.80
CA ARG A 123 6.65 -12.54 14.88
C ARG A 123 7.79 -12.72 15.90
N GLY A 124 8.28 -11.64 16.50
CA GLY A 124 9.42 -11.63 17.42
C GLY A 124 10.79 -11.58 16.74
N ASP A 125 10.86 -11.41 15.41
CA ASP A 125 12.10 -11.19 14.68
C ASP A 125 12.42 -9.69 14.59
N HIS A 126 12.83 -9.11 15.73
CA HIS A 126 13.19 -7.70 15.80
C HIS A 126 14.35 -7.32 14.88
N ARG A 127 15.33 -8.22 14.70
CA ARG A 127 16.48 -7.97 13.83
C ARG A 127 16.07 -7.95 12.35
N GLY A 128 15.19 -8.86 11.94
CA GLY A 128 14.56 -8.81 10.62
C GLY A 128 13.76 -7.52 10.45
N GLY A 129 13.00 -7.12 11.47
CA GLY A 129 12.27 -5.86 11.49
C GLY A 129 13.15 -4.63 11.25
N GLU A 130 14.24 -4.49 12.01
CA GLU A 130 15.22 -3.40 11.83
C GLU A 130 15.82 -3.39 10.42
N HIS A 131 16.19 -4.56 9.89
CA HIS A 131 16.73 -4.66 8.54
C HIS A 131 15.73 -4.19 7.48
N GLU A 132 14.46 -4.56 7.61
CA GLU A 132 13.40 -4.11 6.70
C GLU A 132 13.17 -2.58 6.80
N LEU A 133 13.28 -1.97 7.98
CA LEU A 133 13.22 -0.51 8.12
C LEU A 133 14.39 0.20 7.44
N GLU A 134 15.61 -0.35 7.53
CA GLU A 134 16.77 0.18 6.79
C GLU A 134 16.53 0.13 5.26
N LEU A 135 15.95 -0.96 4.77
CA LEU A 135 15.61 -1.14 3.36
C LEU A 135 14.48 -0.20 2.92
N MET A 136 13.45 0.00 3.75
CA MET A 136 12.41 1.01 3.53
C MET A 136 13.05 2.40 3.36
N ALA A 137 13.93 2.80 4.28
CA ALA A 137 14.57 4.10 4.22
C ALA A 137 15.48 4.24 2.98
N ALA A 138 16.16 3.17 2.56
CA ALA A 138 16.94 3.17 1.33
C ALA A 138 16.06 3.33 0.08
N ALA A 139 14.91 2.64 0.02
CA ALA A 139 13.95 2.77 -1.07
C ALA A 139 13.32 4.18 -1.12
N ALA A 140 12.95 4.74 0.02
CA ALA A 140 12.42 6.09 0.15
C ALA A 140 13.43 7.15 -0.33
N ARG A 141 14.70 7.03 0.07
CA ARG A 141 15.77 7.91 -0.44
C ARG A 141 15.93 7.85 -1.96
N ALA A 142 15.74 6.68 -2.56
CA ALA A 142 15.87 6.49 -4.01
C ALA A 142 14.78 7.24 -4.82
N CYS A 143 13.61 7.52 -4.22
CA CYS A 143 12.56 8.33 -4.83
C CYS A 143 12.46 9.77 -4.27
N GLY A 144 13.36 10.16 -3.35
CA GLY A 144 13.33 11.48 -2.73
C GLY A 144 12.25 11.66 -1.66
N ASP A 145 11.67 10.57 -1.15
CA ASP A 145 10.69 10.59 -0.07
C ASP A 145 11.41 10.74 1.29
N GLY A 146 11.59 11.99 1.71
CA GLY A 146 12.22 12.30 3.00
C GLY A 146 11.39 11.84 4.21
N GLN A 147 10.07 11.85 4.08
CA GLN A 147 9.18 11.50 5.19
C GLN A 147 9.29 10.03 5.57
N ARG A 148 9.30 9.13 4.58
CA ARG A 148 9.55 7.70 4.83
C ARG A 148 11.00 7.42 5.20
N ALA A 149 11.96 8.18 4.66
CA ALA A 149 13.37 7.99 4.97
C ALA A 149 13.71 8.26 6.45
N ASP A 150 12.98 9.15 7.11
CA ASP A 150 13.20 9.57 8.50
C ASP A 150 12.54 8.63 9.55
N ILE A 151 11.81 7.59 9.12
CA ILE A 151 11.15 6.63 10.02
C ILE A 151 12.14 5.62 10.63
N ALA A 152 13.28 5.36 9.96
CA ALA A 152 14.29 4.38 10.36
C ALA A 152 15.40 4.98 11.23
#